data_AF-A0A536X7C9-F1
#
_entry.id   AF-A0A536X7C9-F1
#
_cell.length_a   1.000
_cell.length_b   1.000
_cell.length_c   1.000
_cell.angle_alpha   90.00
_cell.angle_beta   90.00
_cell.angle_gamma   90.00
#
_symmetry.space_group_name_H-M   'P 1'
#
loop_
_entity.id
_entity.type
_entity.pdbx_description
1 polymer ?
#
loop_
_entity_poly.entity_id
_entity_poly.type
_entity_poly.pdbx_seq_one_letter_code
_entity_poly.pdbx_strand_id
1 'polypeptide(L)'
;MFGRALLRSGAKSVDTFLAQRREFSDIGKVAIACELCPREDAAKFGPGLDDHWYMHLWDRMITGVQRGPDIPDANRLSVITFNYDRSLEFFLYNGLRHYYAASESDAQAILNQLSIMHMYGSLGRFSYAGYGPPQQPQQYVVAAQGIKVIADERADSPDFVEARRWITEADAICFVGFGFDPLNLDRLQVARAMNDRPNRPYVCASVCGMSKAEVDRAKAQIVPNFDWTTRDMVNLAFLRDVHVLI
;
A
#
# COMPACT_ATOMS: atom_id res chain seq x y z
N MET A 1 2.05 3.53 -29.97
CA MET A 1 0.88 2.62 -30.09
C MET A 1 0.22 2.38 -28.72
N PHE A 2 1.00 2.06 -27.67
CA PHE A 2 0.51 1.82 -26.30
C PHE A 2 -0.42 2.91 -25.72
N GLY A 3 0.03 4.17 -25.57
CA GLY A 3 -0.77 5.20 -24.88
C GLY A 3 -2.14 5.45 -25.52
N ARG A 4 -2.23 5.39 -26.85
CA ARG A 4 -3.52 5.48 -27.57
C ARG A 4 -4.40 4.25 -27.31
N ALA A 5 -3.81 3.06 -27.24
CA ALA A 5 -4.54 1.82 -26.93
C ALA A 5 -5.07 1.85 -25.49
N LEU A 6 -4.25 2.24 -24.51
CA LEU A 6 -4.66 2.39 -23.11
C LEU A 6 -5.81 3.41 -22.99
N LEU A 7 -5.63 4.62 -23.54
CA LEU A 7 -6.63 5.71 -23.46
C LEU A 7 -7.98 5.32 -24.07
N ARG A 8 -7.97 4.52 -25.14
CA ARG A 8 -9.19 4.10 -25.85
C ARG A 8 -9.75 2.76 -25.38
N SER A 9 -9.10 2.09 -24.44
CA SER A 9 -9.49 0.74 -24.01
C SER A 9 -10.74 0.72 -23.13
N GLY A 10 -11.07 1.83 -22.48
CA GLY A 10 -12.09 1.86 -21.43
C GLY A 10 -11.70 1.09 -20.16
N ALA A 11 -10.44 0.66 -20.03
CA ALA A 11 -9.96 0.01 -18.83
C ALA A 11 -9.97 0.99 -17.64
N LYS A 12 -10.40 0.50 -16.47
CA LYS A 12 -10.47 1.30 -15.23
C LYS A 12 -9.10 1.64 -14.65
N SER A 13 -8.10 0.82 -14.93
CA SER A 13 -6.71 1.00 -14.50
C SER A 13 -5.72 0.49 -15.53
N VAL A 14 -4.48 0.96 -15.44
CA VAL A 14 -3.37 0.45 -16.26
C VAL A 14 -3.14 -1.05 -16.02
N ASP A 15 -3.31 -1.52 -14.79
CA ASP A 15 -3.14 -2.94 -14.46
C ASP A 15 -4.19 -3.83 -15.11
N THR A 16 -5.45 -3.39 -15.10
CA THR A 16 -6.55 -4.10 -15.78
C THR A 16 -6.28 -4.18 -17.28
N PHE A 17 -5.75 -3.10 -17.87
CA PHE A 17 -5.38 -3.08 -19.28
C PHE A 17 -4.23 -4.04 -19.58
N LEU A 18 -3.14 -3.99 -18.81
CA LEU A 18 -1.96 -4.82 -19.02
C LEU A 18 -2.22 -6.30 -18.71
N ALA A 19 -3.18 -6.61 -17.84
CA ALA A 19 -3.62 -7.97 -17.58
C ALA A 19 -4.18 -8.66 -18.84
N GLN A 20 -4.90 -7.90 -19.67
CA GLN A 20 -5.52 -8.38 -20.91
C GLN A 20 -4.61 -8.23 -22.12
N ARG A 21 -3.80 -7.17 -22.18
CA ARG A 21 -2.96 -6.81 -23.33
C ARG A 21 -1.48 -6.98 -23.00
N ARG A 22 -1.08 -8.23 -22.79
CA ARG A 22 0.28 -8.61 -22.34
C ARG A 22 1.38 -8.17 -23.31
N GLU A 23 1.06 -7.97 -24.60
CA GLU A 23 2.00 -7.42 -25.57
C GLU A 23 2.46 -5.99 -25.24
N PHE A 24 1.74 -5.29 -24.34
CA PHE A 24 2.13 -3.98 -23.84
C PHE A 24 2.78 -4.02 -22.46
N SER A 25 3.07 -5.19 -21.88
CA SER A 25 3.57 -5.30 -20.50
C SER A 25 4.83 -4.47 -20.27
N ASP A 26 5.88 -4.68 -21.06
CA ASP A 26 7.17 -4.00 -20.87
C ASP A 26 7.05 -2.47 -21.00
N ILE A 27 6.43 -2.00 -22.08
CA ILE A 27 6.22 -0.56 -22.31
C ILE A 27 5.28 0.05 -21.27
N GLY A 28 4.30 -0.72 -20.78
CA GLY A 28 3.37 -0.33 -19.74
C GLY A 28 4.05 -0.13 -18.40
N LYS A 29 4.91 -1.07 -17.98
CA LYS A 29 5.72 -0.96 -16.76
C LYS A 29 6.66 0.25 -16.81
N VAL A 30 7.34 0.46 -17.93
CA VAL A 30 8.18 1.65 -18.13
C VAL A 30 7.33 2.93 -18.08
N ALA A 31 6.14 2.95 -18.68
CA ALA A 31 5.24 4.10 -18.61
C ALA A 31 4.77 4.39 -17.17
N ILE A 32 4.46 3.35 -16.37
CA ILE A 32 4.15 3.51 -14.94
C ILE A 32 5.34 4.12 -14.21
N ALA A 33 6.56 3.60 -14.41
CA ALA A 33 7.76 4.15 -13.78
C ALA A 33 8.00 5.62 -14.19
N CYS A 34 7.82 5.96 -15.47
CA CYS A 34 7.92 7.34 -15.97
C CYS A 34 6.91 8.29 -15.30
N GLU A 35 5.72 7.81 -14.95
CA GLU A 35 4.71 8.62 -14.28
C GLU A 35 4.92 8.74 -12.77
N LEU A 36 5.41 7.68 -12.12
CA LEU A 36 5.46 7.61 -10.66
C LEU A 36 6.80 8.06 -10.08
N CYS A 37 7.95 7.70 -10.66
CA CYS A 37 9.23 8.08 -10.08
C CYS A 37 9.41 9.61 -9.94
N PRO A 38 8.96 10.46 -10.90
CA PRO A 38 9.00 11.91 -10.71
C PRO A 38 8.08 12.43 -9.59
N ARG A 39 7.12 11.63 -9.14
CA ARG A 39 6.19 11.98 -8.06
C ARG A 39 6.70 11.57 -6.68
N GLU A 40 7.73 10.72 -6.60
CA GLU A 40 8.47 10.37 -5.38
C GLU A 40 9.31 11.56 -4.88
N ASP A 41 8.64 12.66 -4.56
CA ASP A 41 9.28 13.92 -4.20
C ASP A 41 9.34 14.07 -2.67
N ALA A 42 10.55 14.22 -2.15
CA ALA A 42 10.82 14.43 -0.73
C ALA A 42 10.10 15.67 -0.17
N ALA A 43 9.93 16.72 -0.98
CA ALA A 43 9.31 17.97 -0.56
C ALA A 43 7.82 17.81 -0.22
N LYS A 44 7.17 16.71 -0.66
CA LYS A 44 5.75 16.46 -0.41
C LYS A 44 5.43 16.07 1.03
N PHE A 45 6.42 15.74 1.86
CA PHE A 45 6.21 15.34 3.26
C PHE A 45 6.47 16.47 4.26
N GLY A 46 6.39 17.72 3.79
CA GLY A 46 6.60 18.90 4.63
C GLY A 46 5.43 19.23 5.55
N PRO A 47 5.67 20.10 6.57
CA PRO A 47 4.60 20.63 7.40
C PRO A 47 3.62 21.44 6.55
N GLY A 48 2.31 21.20 6.72
CA GLY A 48 1.24 21.92 6.00
C GLY A 48 0.39 21.07 5.05
N LEU A 49 0.57 19.75 5.00
CA LEU A 49 -0.37 18.85 4.35
C LEU A 49 -1.67 18.73 5.16
N ASP A 50 -2.82 19.00 4.53
CA ASP A 50 -4.14 18.90 5.18
C ASP A 50 -4.50 17.45 5.58
N ASP A 51 -4.20 16.48 4.72
CA ASP A 51 -4.42 15.03 4.96
C ASP A 51 -3.10 14.29 5.20
N HIS A 52 -2.38 14.66 6.27
CA HIS A 52 -1.09 14.04 6.61
C HIS A 52 -1.23 12.72 7.39
N TRP A 53 -1.98 11.76 6.86
CA TRP A 53 -2.22 10.49 7.55
C TRP A 53 -0.95 9.67 7.84
N TYR A 54 0.12 9.80 7.03
CA TYR A 54 1.44 9.24 7.33
C TYR A 54 2.01 9.74 8.66
N MET A 55 1.86 11.03 8.98
CA MET A 55 2.34 11.60 10.24
C MET A 55 1.54 11.04 11.42
N HIS A 56 0.23 10.88 11.26
CA HIS A 56 -0.59 10.23 12.28
C HIS A 56 -0.21 8.76 12.48
N LEU A 57 0.04 8.02 11.40
CA LEU A 57 0.53 6.65 11.48
C LEU A 57 1.86 6.58 12.24
N TRP A 58 2.81 7.45 11.91
CA TRP A 58 4.10 7.50 12.59
C TRP A 58 3.97 7.82 14.07
N ASP A 59 3.19 8.83 14.45
CA ASP A 59 2.90 9.19 15.84
C ASP A 59 2.38 7.98 16.64
N ARG A 60 1.49 7.19 16.04
CA ARG A 60 1.00 5.94 16.62
C ARG A 60 2.10 4.89 16.74
N MET A 61 2.89 4.68 15.69
CA MET A 61 3.98 3.69 15.70
C MET A 61 5.07 3.98 16.74
N ILE A 62 5.31 5.24 17.07
CA ILE A 62 6.32 5.61 18.08
C ILE A 62 5.75 5.72 19.50
N THR A 63 4.43 5.68 19.65
CA THR A 63 3.78 5.79 20.97
C THR A 63 4.17 4.58 21.82
N GLY A 64 4.75 4.82 23.00
CA GLY A 64 5.16 3.76 23.92
C GLY A 64 6.55 3.17 23.65
N VAL A 65 7.25 3.59 22.59
CA VAL A 65 8.64 3.21 22.32
C VAL A 65 9.56 3.97 23.28
N GLN A 66 10.13 3.29 24.28
CA GLN A 66 10.86 3.94 25.38
C GLN A 66 12.36 4.13 25.13
N ARG A 67 13.00 3.33 24.27
CA ARG A 67 14.46 3.35 24.06
C ARG A 67 14.83 3.10 22.60
N GLY A 68 15.41 4.12 21.97
CA GLY A 68 15.86 4.02 20.59
C GLY A 68 14.72 3.69 19.61
N PRO A 69 15.04 3.47 18.33
CA PRO A 69 14.05 3.14 17.32
C PRO A 69 13.67 1.64 17.36
N ASP A 70 13.25 1.13 18.51
CA ASP A 70 12.77 -0.26 18.69
C ASP A 70 11.32 -0.44 18.20
N ILE A 71 11.03 0.21 17.07
CA ILE A 71 9.70 0.25 16.45
C ILE A 71 9.25 -1.14 15.99
N PRO A 72 10.10 -2.00 15.39
CA PRO A 72 9.68 -3.33 14.94
C PRO A 72 9.17 -4.22 16.08
N ASP A 73 9.81 -4.17 17.26
CA ASP A 73 9.40 -5.01 18.39
C ASP A 73 8.19 -4.42 19.14
N ALA A 74 8.08 -3.09 19.15
CA ALA A 74 6.97 -2.39 19.79
C ALA A 74 5.66 -2.40 18.97
N ASN A 75 5.71 -2.70 17.67
CA ASN A 75 4.55 -2.62 16.79
C ASN A 75 4.28 -3.93 16.07
N ARG A 76 2.99 -4.30 15.99
CA ARG A 76 2.52 -5.46 15.23
C ARG A 76 1.85 -5.08 13.91
N LEU A 77 2.12 -3.86 13.43
CA LEU A 77 1.54 -3.34 12.20
C LEU A 77 2.13 -4.07 11.00
N SER A 78 1.24 -4.58 10.14
CA SER A 78 1.57 -5.07 8.81
C SER A 78 0.80 -4.27 7.76
N VAL A 79 1.49 -3.82 6.72
CA VAL A 79 0.96 -2.99 5.64
C VAL A 79 0.97 -3.79 4.35
N ILE A 80 -0.22 -3.98 3.77
CA ILE A 80 -0.40 -4.54 2.44
C ILE A 80 -0.76 -3.38 1.51
N THR A 81 0.06 -3.12 0.50
CA THR A 81 -0.16 -2.04 -0.47
C THR A 81 -0.17 -2.56 -1.90
N PHE A 82 -1.00 -1.91 -2.72
CA PHE A 82 -1.04 -2.11 -4.17
C PHE A 82 -0.39 -0.93 -4.91
N ASN A 83 0.12 0.06 -4.19
CA ASN A 83 0.84 1.19 -4.78
C ASN A 83 2.25 0.74 -5.17
N TYR A 84 2.74 1.26 -6.29
CA TYR A 84 4.09 0.99 -6.77
C TYR A 84 5.14 1.92 -6.17
N ASP A 85 4.73 3.12 -5.76
CA ASP A 85 5.64 4.09 -5.14
C ASP A 85 6.09 3.64 -3.76
N ARG A 86 7.22 4.21 -3.31
CA ARG A 86 7.88 3.87 -2.05
C ARG A 86 7.74 4.99 -1.02
N SER A 87 6.65 5.75 -1.12
CA SER A 87 6.46 6.98 -0.36
C SER A 87 6.34 6.73 1.14
N LEU A 88 5.71 5.62 1.54
CA LEU A 88 5.59 5.24 2.94
C LEU A 88 6.96 4.90 3.52
N GLU A 89 7.76 4.09 2.80
CA GLU A 89 9.10 3.73 3.22
C GLU A 89 10.01 4.95 3.34
N PHE A 90 9.94 5.87 2.37
CA PHE A 90 10.64 7.15 2.43
C PHE A 90 10.26 7.96 3.68
N PHE A 91 8.96 8.07 3.95
CA PHE A 91 8.45 8.81 5.11
C PHE A 91 8.95 8.20 6.43
N LEU A 92 8.83 6.87 6.59
CA LEU A 92 9.28 6.16 7.78
C LEU A 92 10.80 6.21 7.94
N TYR A 93 11.57 6.09 6.85
CA TYR A 93 13.01 6.25 6.87
C TYR A 93 13.43 7.63 7.38
N ASN A 94 12.78 8.69 6.92
CA ASN A 94 13.06 10.05 7.41
C ASN A 94 12.68 10.22 8.87
N GLY A 95 11.56 9.63 9.31
CA GLY A 95 11.20 9.55 10.73
C GLY A 95 12.35 8.96 11.56
N LEU A 96 12.89 7.81 11.15
CA LEU A 96 14.03 7.17 11.81
C LEU A 96 15.30 8.07 11.82
N ARG A 97 15.62 8.70 10.69
CA ARG A 97 16.81 9.56 10.55
C ARG A 97 16.73 10.84 11.37
N HIS A 98 15.56 11.46 11.44
CA HIS A 98 15.42 12.81 12.00
C HIS A 98 14.80 12.84 13.39
N TYR A 99 13.89 11.92 13.72
CA TYR A 99 13.32 11.82 15.07
C TYR A 99 14.25 11.07 16.02
N TYR A 100 14.80 9.93 15.58
CA TYR A 100 15.68 9.10 16.42
C TYR A 100 17.18 9.34 16.19
N ALA A 101 17.55 10.21 15.25
CA ALA A 101 18.94 10.43 14.84
C ALA A 101 19.68 9.13 14.45
N ALA A 102 18.95 8.10 14.01
CA ALA A 102 19.53 6.80 13.62
C ALA A 102 20.48 6.99 12.43
N SER A 103 21.55 6.21 12.30
CA SER A 103 22.45 6.28 11.12
C SER A 103 21.71 5.84 9.84
N GLU A 104 22.28 6.08 8.65
CA GLU A 104 21.66 5.63 7.39
C GLU A 104 21.52 4.11 7.34
N SER A 105 22.54 3.39 7.81
CA SER A 105 22.54 1.93 7.91
C SER A 105 21.50 1.44 8.91
N ASP A 106 21.40 2.07 10.09
CA ASP A 106 20.45 1.65 11.12
C ASP A 106 19.02 1.92 10.66
N ALA A 107 18.74 3.11 10.11
CA ALA A 107 17.42 3.46 9.58
C ALA A 107 16.99 2.49 8.48
N GLN A 108 17.89 2.13 7.56
CA GLN A 108 17.60 1.14 6.52
C GLN A 108 17.38 -0.28 7.12
N ALA A 109 18.17 -0.67 8.11
CA ALA A 109 18.05 -1.97 8.76
C ALA A 109 16.73 -2.12 9.53
N ILE A 110 16.29 -1.06 10.22
CA ILE A 110 15.02 -1.00 10.95
C ILE A 110 13.85 -1.00 9.96
N LEU A 111 13.92 -0.16 8.90
CA LEU A 111 12.89 -0.12 7.87
C LEU A 111 12.68 -1.49 7.20
N ASN A 112 13.77 -2.22 6.92
CA ASN A 112 13.70 -3.57 6.34
C ASN A 112 13.04 -4.61 7.27
N GLN A 113 12.93 -4.33 8.57
CA GLN A 113 12.23 -5.20 9.53
C GLN A 113 10.74 -4.89 9.64
N LEU A 114 10.29 -3.73 9.15
CA LEU A 114 8.88 -3.38 9.13
C LEU A 114 8.16 -4.24 8.08
N SER A 115 6.95 -4.69 8.44
CA SER A 115 6.13 -5.55 7.59
C SER A 115 5.37 -4.73 6.55
N ILE A 116 6.03 -4.34 5.46
CA ILE A 116 5.43 -3.61 4.33
C ILE A 116 5.54 -4.47 3.07
N MET A 117 4.39 -4.82 2.47
CA MET A 117 4.31 -5.71 1.31
C MET A 117 3.63 -5.03 0.13
N HIS A 118 4.31 -5.02 -1.01
CA HIS A 118 3.77 -4.53 -2.28
C HIS A 118 3.27 -5.69 -3.14
N MET A 119 1.95 -5.86 -3.24
CA MET A 119 1.34 -7.04 -3.89
C MET A 119 1.69 -7.21 -5.36
N TYR A 120 1.96 -6.09 -6.05
CA TYR A 120 2.32 -6.04 -7.46
C TYR A 120 3.75 -5.53 -7.65
N GLY A 121 4.59 -5.66 -6.62
CA GLY A 121 5.92 -5.08 -6.61
C GLY A 121 5.89 -3.55 -6.54
N SER A 122 7.04 -2.93 -6.76
CA SER A 122 7.28 -1.51 -6.51
C SER A 122 8.23 -0.92 -7.56
N LEU A 123 8.55 0.36 -7.46
CA LEU A 123 9.60 1.04 -8.26
C LEU A 123 11.02 0.61 -7.83
N GLY A 124 11.20 -0.70 -7.61
CA GLY A 124 12.39 -1.32 -7.03
C GLY A 124 12.38 -1.33 -5.50
N ARG A 125 13.38 -1.98 -4.90
CA ARG A 125 13.59 -1.94 -3.45
C ARG A 125 13.86 -0.50 -3.01
N PHE A 126 13.26 -0.08 -1.90
CA PHE A 126 13.54 1.24 -1.34
C PHE A 126 15.02 1.37 -0.92
N SER A 127 15.62 2.49 -1.34
CA SER A 127 16.85 3.03 -0.79
C SER A 127 16.77 4.55 -0.86
N TYR A 128 17.33 5.25 0.12
CA TYR A 128 17.27 6.71 0.15
C TYR A 128 17.88 7.34 -1.12
N ALA A 129 19.02 6.84 -1.58
CA ALA A 129 19.67 7.32 -2.81
C ALA A 129 18.89 7.01 -4.10
N GLY A 130 18.02 6.01 -4.07
CA GLY A 130 17.20 5.58 -5.21
C GLY A 130 15.79 6.17 -5.22
N TYR A 131 15.43 7.01 -4.25
CA TYR A 131 14.11 7.64 -4.15
C TYR A 131 14.11 8.99 -4.88
N GLY A 132 13.13 9.20 -5.77
CA GLY A 132 12.99 10.44 -6.52
C GLY A 132 13.10 10.31 -8.05
N PRO A 133 13.01 11.45 -8.75
CA PRO A 133 13.06 11.48 -10.21
C PRO A 133 14.37 10.88 -10.72
N PRO A 134 14.32 9.86 -11.59
CA PRO A 134 15.51 9.28 -12.17
C PRO A 134 16.26 10.30 -13.03
N GLN A 135 17.58 10.33 -12.88
CA GLN A 135 18.50 11.23 -13.59
C GLN A 135 18.82 10.74 -15.01
N GLN A 136 18.66 9.44 -15.28
CA GLN A 136 18.97 8.82 -16.56
C GLN A 136 17.82 7.93 -17.05
N PRO A 137 17.55 7.86 -18.37
CA PRO A 137 16.51 7.00 -18.94
C PRO A 137 16.57 5.53 -18.48
N GLN A 138 17.78 4.99 -18.33
CA GLN A 138 18.02 3.60 -17.92
C GLN A 138 17.47 3.31 -16.52
N GLN A 139 17.42 4.30 -15.63
CA GLN A 139 16.91 4.12 -14.28
C GLN A 139 15.39 3.91 -14.26
N TYR A 140 14.64 4.46 -15.23
CA TYR A 140 13.21 4.13 -15.39
C TYR A 140 13.02 2.67 -15.79
N VAL A 141 13.91 2.14 -16.63
CA VAL A 141 13.87 0.71 -17.02
C VAL A 141 14.16 -0.17 -15.80
N VAL A 142 15.14 0.20 -14.97
CA VAL A 142 15.44 -0.51 -13.72
C VAL A 142 14.25 -0.45 -12.75
N ALA A 143 13.63 0.72 -12.55
CA ALA A 143 12.45 0.84 -11.70
C ALA A 143 11.28 -0.02 -12.21
N ALA A 144 11.07 -0.05 -13.54
CA ALA A 144 10.04 -0.86 -14.17
C ALA A 144 10.22 -2.37 -14.00
N GLN A 145 11.45 -2.86 -13.76
CA GLN A 145 11.70 -4.28 -13.46
C GLN A 145 11.12 -4.71 -12.11
N GLY A 146 10.95 -3.78 -11.17
CA GLY A 146 10.32 -4.04 -9.88
C GLY A 146 8.79 -4.16 -9.97
N ILE A 147 8.18 -3.74 -11.08
CA ILE A 147 6.74 -3.75 -11.29
C ILE A 147 6.31 -5.13 -11.80
N LYS A 148 5.37 -5.74 -11.10
CA LYS A 148 4.73 -7.01 -11.45
C LYS A 148 3.27 -6.72 -11.81
N VAL A 149 2.88 -6.88 -13.08
CA VAL A 149 1.47 -6.62 -13.44
C VAL A 149 0.60 -7.79 -13.00
N ILE A 150 -0.71 -7.56 -12.90
CA ILE A 150 -1.71 -8.58 -12.50
C ILE A 150 -1.54 -9.90 -13.24
N ALA A 151 -1.18 -9.88 -14.53
CA ALA A 151 -0.95 -11.06 -15.36
C ALA A 151 0.29 -11.88 -14.99
N ASP A 152 1.26 -11.27 -14.32
CA ASP A 152 2.52 -11.89 -13.90
C ASP A 152 2.36 -12.62 -12.56
N GLU A 153 1.37 -12.22 -11.76
CA GLU A 153 1.15 -12.75 -10.41
C GLU A 153 0.08 -13.84 -10.40
N ARG A 154 0.45 -15.00 -9.83
CA ARG A 154 -0.48 -16.08 -9.54
C ARG A 154 -1.06 -15.87 -8.14
N ALA A 155 -2.30 -16.29 -7.92
CA ALA A 155 -2.95 -16.16 -6.61
C ALA A 155 -2.23 -16.92 -5.49
N ASP A 156 -1.38 -17.90 -5.83
CA ASP A 156 -0.56 -18.70 -4.93
C ASP A 156 0.89 -18.21 -4.81
N SER A 157 1.20 -17.00 -5.30
CA SER A 157 2.55 -16.45 -5.11
C SER A 157 2.87 -16.26 -3.61
N PRO A 158 4.16 -16.32 -3.23
CA PRO A 158 4.57 -16.18 -1.83
C PRO A 158 4.02 -14.91 -1.16
N ASP A 159 3.99 -13.80 -1.90
CA ASP A 159 3.47 -12.51 -1.41
C ASP A 159 1.97 -12.64 -1.08
N PHE A 160 1.15 -13.24 -1.95
CA PHE A 160 -0.28 -13.44 -1.68
C PHE A 160 -0.53 -14.46 -0.55
N VAL A 161 0.31 -15.49 -0.42
CA VAL A 161 0.22 -16.45 0.70
C VAL A 161 0.49 -15.75 2.03
N GLU A 162 1.53 -14.93 2.10
CA GLU A 162 1.90 -14.21 3.30
C GLU A 162 0.91 -13.10 3.64
N ALA A 163 0.43 -12.33 2.65
CA ALA A 163 -0.63 -11.35 2.84
C ALA A 163 -1.91 -11.99 3.42
N ARG A 164 -2.31 -13.16 2.92
CA ARG A 164 -3.41 -13.94 3.47
C ARG A 164 -3.16 -14.36 4.91
N ARG A 165 -1.94 -14.76 5.24
CA ARG A 165 -1.54 -15.10 6.61
C ARG A 165 -1.70 -13.89 7.53
N TRP A 166 -1.20 -12.72 7.14
CA TRP A 166 -1.36 -11.48 7.92
C TRP A 166 -2.84 -11.14 8.14
N ILE A 167 -3.68 -11.22 7.11
CA ILE A 167 -5.13 -10.97 7.23
C ILE A 167 -5.80 -12.00 8.16
N THR A 168 -5.37 -13.26 8.06
CA THR A 168 -5.89 -14.37 8.90
C THR A 168 -5.32 -14.37 10.31
N GLU A 169 -4.35 -13.52 10.62
CA GLU A 169 -3.75 -13.40 11.97
C GLU A 169 -4.10 -12.07 12.65
N ALA A 170 -4.43 -11.02 11.89
CA ALA A 170 -4.68 -9.68 12.42
C ALA A 170 -5.92 -9.59 13.33
N ASP A 171 -5.80 -8.98 14.51
CA ASP A 171 -6.96 -8.67 15.37
C ASP A 171 -7.81 -7.52 14.81
N ALA A 172 -7.22 -6.67 13.97
CA ALA A 172 -7.90 -5.57 13.30
C ALA A 172 -7.41 -5.40 11.85
N ILE A 173 -8.33 -5.08 10.93
CA ILE A 173 -8.04 -4.84 9.52
C ILE A 173 -8.59 -3.46 9.14
N CYS A 174 -7.74 -2.60 8.61
CA CYS A 174 -8.09 -1.23 8.22
C CYS A 174 -7.81 -1.02 6.73
N PHE A 175 -8.82 -0.63 5.96
CA PHE A 175 -8.66 -0.26 4.56
C PHE A 175 -8.63 1.27 4.41
N VAL A 176 -7.57 1.77 3.76
CA VAL A 176 -7.30 3.21 3.59
C VAL A 176 -7.01 3.45 2.11
N GLY A 177 -7.73 4.39 1.48
CA GLY A 177 -7.57 4.68 0.04
C GLY A 177 -7.75 3.46 -0.89
N PHE A 178 -8.57 2.48 -0.50
CA PHE A 178 -8.69 1.21 -1.19
C PHE A 178 -9.96 1.15 -2.05
N GLY A 179 -9.82 0.84 -3.34
CA GLY A 179 -10.93 0.83 -4.30
C GLY A 179 -11.81 -0.41 -4.29
N PHE A 180 -11.54 -1.41 -3.45
CA PHE A 180 -12.27 -2.68 -3.37
C PHE A 180 -12.43 -3.39 -4.72
N ASP A 181 -11.36 -3.43 -5.52
CA ASP A 181 -11.38 -4.16 -6.78
C ASP A 181 -11.65 -5.66 -6.53
N PRO A 182 -12.62 -6.28 -7.23
CA PRO A 182 -13.03 -7.66 -6.95
C PRO A 182 -11.90 -8.66 -7.11
N LEU A 183 -10.97 -8.44 -8.06
CA LEU A 183 -9.85 -9.36 -8.29
C LEU A 183 -8.85 -9.29 -7.15
N ASN A 184 -8.57 -8.09 -6.63
CA ASN A 184 -7.67 -7.93 -5.48
C ASN A 184 -8.25 -8.57 -4.22
N LEU A 185 -9.56 -8.37 -3.97
CA LEU A 185 -10.26 -8.99 -2.85
C LEU A 185 -10.27 -10.52 -2.94
N ASP A 186 -10.54 -11.06 -4.13
CA ASP A 186 -10.51 -12.50 -4.39
C ASP A 186 -9.12 -13.10 -4.14
N ARG A 187 -8.06 -12.47 -4.67
CA ARG A 187 -6.67 -12.94 -4.48
C ARG A 187 -6.22 -12.89 -3.03
N LEU A 188 -6.60 -11.84 -2.31
CA LEU A 188 -6.34 -11.72 -0.87
C LEU A 188 -7.22 -12.66 -0.03
N GLN A 189 -8.22 -13.31 -0.62
CA GLN A 189 -9.16 -14.21 0.06
C GLN A 189 -9.69 -13.64 1.39
N VAL A 190 -9.92 -12.33 1.44
CA VAL A 190 -10.31 -11.61 2.66
C VAL A 190 -11.55 -12.27 3.28
N ALA A 191 -12.52 -12.62 2.43
CA ALA A 191 -13.75 -13.26 2.85
C ALA A 191 -13.55 -14.57 3.60
N ARG A 192 -12.67 -15.42 3.06
CA ARG A 192 -12.35 -16.71 3.65
C ARG A 192 -11.58 -16.54 4.96
N ALA A 193 -10.54 -15.69 4.93
CA ALA A 193 -9.73 -15.39 6.11
C ALA A 193 -10.57 -14.91 7.29
N MET A 194 -11.66 -14.17 7.03
CA MET A 194 -12.56 -13.66 8.07
C MET A 194 -13.59 -14.67 8.56
N ASN A 195 -14.04 -15.60 7.71
CA ASN A 195 -15.02 -16.63 8.08
C ASN A 195 -14.41 -17.81 8.86
N ASP A 196 -13.13 -18.10 8.65
CA ASP A 196 -12.44 -19.27 9.23
C ASP A 196 -12.02 -19.06 10.71
N ARG A 197 -12.37 -17.92 11.32
CA ARG A 197 -11.90 -17.53 12.66
C ARG A 197 -12.99 -17.61 13.72
N PRO A 198 -12.69 -18.15 14.92
CA PRO A 198 -13.64 -18.19 16.04
C PRO A 198 -13.98 -16.79 16.58
N ASN A 199 -12.99 -15.87 16.59
CA ASN A 199 -13.20 -14.46 16.91
C ASN A 199 -13.09 -13.62 15.64
N ARG A 200 -14.07 -12.74 15.42
CA ARG A 200 -14.09 -11.82 14.28
C ARG A 200 -13.12 -10.66 14.54
N PRO A 201 -12.20 -10.33 13.61
CA PRO A 201 -11.37 -9.15 13.76
C PRO A 201 -12.21 -7.86 13.80
N TYR A 202 -11.68 -6.77 14.31
CA TYR A 202 -12.30 -5.47 14.05
C TYR A 202 -11.98 -5.04 12.62
N VAL A 203 -12.99 -4.64 11.82
CA VAL A 203 -12.74 -4.19 10.44
C VAL A 203 -13.35 -2.82 10.20
N CYS A 204 -12.58 -1.96 9.55
CA CYS A 204 -13.03 -0.62 9.18
C CYS A 204 -12.41 -0.13 7.87
N ALA A 205 -13.05 0.85 7.24
CA ALA A 205 -12.52 1.49 6.05
C ALA A 205 -12.95 2.93 5.84
N SER A 206 -12.05 3.69 5.23
CA SER A 206 -12.43 4.91 4.51
C SER A 206 -13.01 4.51 3.15
N VAL A 207 -14.18 5.07 2.84
CA VAL A 207 -14.84 4.93 1.53
C VAL A 207 -15.02 6.29 0.86
N CYS A 208 -14.17 7.25 1.20
CA CYS A 208 -14.21 8.61 0.69
C CYS A 208 -14.25 8.62 -0.84
N GLY A 209 -15.28 9.26 -1.40
CA GLY A 209 -15.46 9.36 -2.85
C GLY A 209 -16.10 8.14 -3.52
N MET A 210 -16.49 7.11 -2.76
CA MET A 210 -17.29 5.99 -3.27
C MET A 210 -18.79 6.33 -3.20
N SER A 211 -19.53 5.94 -4.23
CA SER A 211 -21.00 5.98 -4.21
C SER A 211 -21.57 4.94 -3.25
N LYS A 212 -22.81 5.15 -2.77
CA LYS A 212 -23.53 4.17 -1.95
C LYS A 212 -23.54 2.76 -2.56
N ALA A 213 -23.76 2.66 -3.87
CA ALA A 213 -23.78 1.37 -4.56
C ALA A 213 -22.39 0.70 -4.61
N GLU A 214 -21.29 1.47 -4.67
CA GLU A 214 -19.94 0.93 -4.58
C GLU A 214 -19.63 0.45 -3.17
N VAL A 215 -20.03 1.21 -2.15
CA VAL A 215 -19.92 0.79 -0.75
C VAL A 215 -20.70 -0.51 -0.52
N ASP A 216 -21.97 -0.57 -0.92
CA ASP A 216 -22.81 -1.77 -0.75
C ASP A 216 -22.19 -3.00 -1.45
N ARG A 217 -21.58 -2.82 -2.62
CA ARG A 217 -20.84 -3.90 -3.31
C ARG A 217 -19.58 -4.33 -2.55
N ALA A 218 -18.79 -3.38 -2.05
CA ALA A 218 -17.62 -3.69 -1.23
C ALA A 218 -18.00 -4.48 0.02
N LYS A 219 -19.09 -4.08 0.71
CA LYS A 219 -19.64 -4.81 1.87
C LYS A 219 -20.00 -6.25 1.51
N ALA A 220 -20.68 -6.45 0.38
CA ALA A 220 -21.07 -7.78 -0.08
C ALA A 220 -19.87 -8.67 -0.45
N GLN A 221 -18.77 -8.09 -0.93
CA GLN A 221 -17.58 -8.85 -1.38
C GLN A 221 -16.63 -9.24 -0.25
N ILE A 222 -16.47 -8.39 0.77
CA ILE A 222 -15.58 -8.70 1.89
C ILE A 222 -16.15 -9.88 2.68
N VAL A 223 -17.31 -9.75 3.31
CA VAL A 223 -18.11 -10.88 3.83
C VAL A 223 -19.51 -10.33 4.12
N PRO A 224 -20.60 -10.85 3.52
CA PRO A 224 -21.96 -10.35 3.74
C PRO A 224 -22.41 -10.34 5.21
N ASN A 225 -21.85 -11.24 6.01
CA ASN A 225 -22.20 -11.45 7.42
C ASN A 225 -21.21 -10.80 8.40
N PHE A 226 -20.37 -9.91 7.90
CA PHE A 226 -19.38 -9.22 8.72
C PHE A 226 -19.69 -7.73 8.80
N ASP A 227 -19.91 -7.26 10.03
CA ASP A 227 -20.14 -5.85 10.27
C ASP A 227 -18.79 -5.13 10.34
N TRP A 228 -18.58 -4.15 9.48
CA TRP A 228 -17.37 -3.36 9.41
C TRP A 228 -17.73 -1.88 9.31
N THR A 229 -16.94 -1.05 9.98
CA THR A 229 -17.21 0.38 10.09
C THR A 229 -16.71 1.10 8.85
N THR A 230 -17.62 1.63 8.03
CA THR A 230 -17.29 2.46 6.87
C THR A 230 -17.51 3.94 7.17
N ARG A 231 -16.52 4.81 6.90
CA ARG A 231 -16.64 6.26 7.04
C ARG A 231 -16.37 6.95 5.70
N ASP A 232 -17.25 7.88 5.32
CA ASP A 232 -17.07 8.74 4.15
C ASP A 232 -16.21 9.96 4.54
N MET A 233 -14.97 9.70 4.96
CA MET A 233 -14.01 10.70 5.42
C MET A 233 -12.67 10.46 4.75
N VAL A 234 -11.94 11.54 4.47
CA VAL A 234 -10.53 11.47 4.06
C VAL A 234 -9.69 10.68 5.09
N ASN A 235 -8.54 10.19 4.65
CA ASN A 235 -7.81 9.13 5.36
C ASN A 235 -7.40 9.52 6.80
N LEU A 236 -6.90 10.74 7.01
CA LEU A 236 -6.51 11.22 8.35
C LEU A 236 -7.69 11.32 9.31
N ALA A 237 -8.82 11.89 8.87
CA ALA A 237 -10.00 12.03 9.71
C ALA A 237 -10.55 10.64 10.10
N PHE A 238 -10.63 9.74 9.13
CA PHE A 238 -11.00 8.35 9.36
C PHE A 238 -10.08 7.66 10.38
N LEU A 239 -8.75 7.76 10.21
CA LEU A 239 -7.80 7.09 11.10
C LEU A 239 -7.79 7.65 12.52
N ARG A 240 -8.12 8.93 12.72
CA ARG A 240 -8.29 9.52 14.05
C ARG A 240 -9.52 8.97 14.78
N ASP A 241 -10.58 8.68 14.04
CA ASP A 241 -11.83 8.15 14.56
C ASP A 241 -11.78 6.64 14.85
N VAL A 242 -10.88 5.91 14.19
CA VAL A 242 -10.76 4.45 14.38
C VAL A 242 -9.57 4.11 15.28
N HIS A 243 -9.83 3.31 16.33
CA HIS A 243 -8.81 2.90 17.30
C HIS A 243 -7.96 1.70 16.83
N VAL A 244 -7.63 1.61 15.53
CA VAL A 244 -6.92 0.45 14.96
C VAL A 244 -5.39 0.54 15.11
N LEU A 245 -4.86 1.74 15.29
CA LEU A 245 -3.43 2.00 15.38
C LEU A 245 -2.96 2.12 16.85
N ILE A 246 -3.62 1.42 17.78
CA ILE A 246 -3.34 1.49 19.24
C ILE A 246 -3.03 0.08 19.76
#